data_AF-A0AAJ7IXP5-F1
#
_entry.id   AF-A0AAJ7IXP5-F1
#
_cell.length_a   1.000
_cell.length_b   1.000
_cell.length_c   1.000
_cell.angle_alpha   90.00
_cell.angle_beta   90.00
_cell.angle_gamma   90.00
#
_symmetry.space_group_name_H-M   'P 1'
#
loop_
_entity.id
_entity.type
_entity.pdbx_description
1 polymer ?
#
loop_
_entity_poly.entity_id
_entity_poly.type
_entity_poly.pdbx_seq_one_letter_code
_entity_poly.pdbx_strand_id
1 'polypeptide(L)'
;MEKSPNSEFKDMSIYWSVFFLKAAGVWLTSDDKEERHRKYIFTLSGFLLIFGIYLNAVDCYYSWGDLSHCIFLINNTLCILLGTYKVIILSTQRMEFREIVLYAQKNFWHSNYSGYEKEIFMQCQKLCKLWVLGTGFLLQATIVGYAITPIVLNIGKNESDRVLPFNLWSDLPLSLSPYYELLFISQSPTKTDLIDCVNEDYVKLKKCIRDHQALIKFCDMLEGVFSLPILGHMVVFSLLMCFDTYEILLADEPFTSQSIFIFHMLGSFFQMILFTSSCQGLIEESTNVRLAALFIG
;
A
#
# COMPACT_ATOMS: atom_id res chain seq x y z
N MET A 1 1.15 4.90 17.36
CA MET A 1 0.58 5.62 16.19
C MET A 1 -0.95 5.71 16.35
N GLU A 2 -1.43 6.69 17.12
CA GLU A 2 -2.86 6.84 17.46
C GLU A 2 -3.25 8.33 17.61
N LYS A 3 -4.52 8.65 17.31
CA LYS A 3 -5.17 9.98 17.35
C LYS A 3 -4.54 11.08 16.48
N SER A 4 -4.84 11.00 15.18
CA SER A 4 -5.13 12.22 14.40
C SER A 4 -6.63 12.54 14.53
N PRO A 5 -7.03 13.72 15.03
CA PRO A 5 -8.43 14.09 15.17
C PRO A 5 -8.96 14.74 13.89
N ASN A 6 -9.34 13.93 12.90
CA ASN A 6 -10.28 14.32 11.83
C ASN A 6 -10.87 13.06 11.19
N SER A 7 -12.17 12.84 11.36
CA SER A 7 -12.83 11.54 11.14
C SER A 7 -13.53 11.35 9.80
N GLU A 8 -13.49 12.32 8.89
CA GLU A 8 -14.22 12.24 7.61
C GLU A 8 -13.54 11.43 6.50
N PHE A 9 -12.23 11.19 6.58
CA PHE A 9 -11.48 10.42 5.59
C PHE A 9 -10.61 9.32 6.24
N LYS A 10 -11.27 8.33 6.87
CA LYS A 10 -10.61 7.04 7.15
C LYS A 10 -10.38 6.31 5.84
N ASP A 11 -9.21 6.49 5.24
CA ASP A 11 -8.86 5.75 4.04
C ASP A 11 -8.67 4.26 4.35
N MET A 12 -9.57 3.44 3.80
CA MET A 12 -9.57 1.99 3.94
C MET A 12 -8.25 1.37 3.45
N SER A 13 -7.63 1.94 2.42
CA SER A 13 -6.34 1.45 1.91
C SER A 13 -5.21 1.62 2.94
N ILE A 14 -5.11 2.81 3.54
CA ILE A 14 -4.14 3.11 4.61
C ILE A 14 -4.40 2.23 5.85
N TYR A 15 -5.67 2.01 6.23
CA TYR A 15 -6.02 1.12 7.35
C TYR A 15 -5.50 -0.31 7.14
N TRP A 16 -5.76 -0.91 5.98
CA TRP A 16 -5.28 -2.25 5.66
C TRP A 16 -3.75 -2.31 5.55
N SER A 17 -3.12 -1.30 4.94
CA SER A 17 -1.66 -1.21 4.86
C SER A 17 -1.01 -1.16 6.26
N VAL A 18 -1.57 -0.38 7.18
CA VAL A 18 -1.13 -0.34 8.59
C VAL A 18 -1.38 -1.67 9.31
N PHE A 19 -2.50 -2.35 9.03
CA PHE A 19 -2.78 -3.68 9.57
C PHE A 19 -1.74 -4.72 9.10
N PHE A 20 -1.43 -4.79 7.81
CA PHE A 20 -0.42 -5.70 7.28
C PHE A 20 0.99 -5.38 7.80
N LEU A 21 1.37 -4.10 7.90
CA LEU A 21 2.63 -3.68 8.53
C LEU A 21 2.70 -4.06 10.03
N LYS A 22 1.56 -4.06 10.74
CA LYS A 22 1.48 -4.55 12.12
C LYS A 22 1.68 -6.07 12.18
N ALA A 23 0.98 -6.83 11.35
CA ALA A 23 1.13 -8.29 11.26
C ALA A 23 2.57 -8.73 10.90
N ALA A 24 3.26 -7.96 10.04
CA ALA A 24 4.64 -8.22 9.64
C ALA A 24 5.71 -7.75 10.65
N GLY A 25 5.34 -7.07 11.75
CA GLY A 25 6.32 -6.55 12.72
C GLY A 25 7.07 -5.28 12.27
N VAL A 26 6.60 -4.57 11.25
CA VAL A 26 7.30 -3.43 10.61
C VAL A 26 6.61 -2.07 10.89
N TRP A 27 5.65 -2.02 11.82
CA TRP A 27 4.89 -0.80 12.08
C TRP A 27 5.67 0.30 12.84
N LEU A 28 5.21 1.54 12.65
CA LEU A 28 5.73 2.75 13.27
C LEU A 28 5.31 2.83 14.75
N THR A 29 6.29 2.73 15.66
CA THR A 29 6.08 2.73 17.11
C THR A 29 6.22 4.14 17.70
N SER A 30 5.37 4.46 18.68
CA SER A 30 5.33 5.75 19.38
C SER A 30 5.78 5.67 20.84
N ASP A 31 5.78 4.48 21.45
CA ASP A 31 6.15 4.22 22.85
C ASP A 31 7.16 3.06 22.95
N ASP A 32 7.97 3.02 24.01
CA ASP A 32 8.97 1.98 24.29
C ASP A 32 8.32 0.59 24.47
N LYS A 33 7.09 0.55 24.99
CA LYS A 33 6.29 -0.69 25.10
C LYS A 33 5.87 -1.19 23.72
N GLU A 34 5.41 -0.30 22.83
CA GLU A 34 5.14 -0.66 21.44
C GLU A 34 6.44 -1.12 20.73
N GLU A 35 7.58 -0.50 21.04
CA GLU A 35 8.87 -0.88 20.46
C GLU A 35 9.31 -2.30 20.85
N ARG A 36 9.11 -2.67 22.13
CA ARG A 36 9.35 -4.02 22.62
C ARG A 36 8.40 -5.03 22.00
N HIS A 37 7.11 -4.70 21.89
CA HIS A 37 6.12 -5.57 21.24
C HIS A 37 6.46 -5.79 19.77
N ARG A 38 6.85 -4.73 19.03
CA ARG A 38 7.30 -4.83 17.64
C ARG A 38 8.52 -5.74 17.49
N LYS A 39 9.54 -5.60 18.33
CA LYS A 39 10.73 -6.48 18.32
C LYS A 39 10.36 -7.95 18.54
N TYR A 40 9.42 -8.23 19.46
CA TYR A 40 8.91 -9.58 19.68
C TYR A 40 8.19 -10.14 18.45
N ILE A 41 7.24 -9.40 17.87
CA ILE A 41 6.52 -9.83 16.65
C ILE A 41 7.48 -10.05 15.49
N PHE A 42 8.40 -9.12 15.22
CA PHE A 42 9.40 -9.25 14.15
C PHE A 42 10.28 -10.50 14.32
N THR A 43 10.74 -10.79 15.55
CA THR A 43 11.55 -11.98 15.85
C THR A 43 10.73 -13.27 15.67
N LEU A 44 9.48 -13.27 16.11
CA LEU A 44 8.55 -14.39 15.96
C LEU A 44 8.24 -14.66 14.47
N SER A 45 7.94 -13.62 13.70
CA SER A 45 7.74 -13.72 12.24
C SER A 45 9.00 -14.26 11.55
N GLY A 46 10.18 -13.75 11.91
CA GLY A 46 11.46 -14.27 11.38
C GLY A 46 11.67 -15.75 11.67
N PHE A 47 11.39 -16.20 12.90
CA PHE A 47 11.48 -17.62 13.27
C PHE A 47 10.51 -18.49 12.47
N LEU A 48 9.26 -18.07 12.30
CA LEU A 48 8.25 -18.80 11.50
C LEU A 48 8.65 -18.90 10.02
N LEU A 49 9.24 -17.84 9.45
CA LEU A 49 9.70 -17.84 8.06
C LEU A 49 10.92 -18.75 7.85
N ILE A 50 11.87 -18.76 8.80
CA ILE A 50 13.01 -19.71 8.78
C ILE A 50 12.52 -21.15 8.91
N PHE A 51 11.53 -21.41 9.78
CA PHE A 51 10.93 -22.73 9.93
C PHE A 51 10.22 -23.18 8.64
N GLY A 52 9.52 -22.28 7.94
CA GLY A 52 8.93 -22.57 6.62
C GLY A 52 9.96 -22.94 5.56
N ILE A 53 11.09 -22.22 5.48
CA ILE A 53 12.21 -22.57 4.58
C ILE A 53 12.78 -23.95 4.92
N TYR A 54 12.97 -24.24 6.21
CA TYR A 54 13.45 -25.56 6.67
C TYR A 54 12.50 -26.69 6.26
N LEU A 55 11.17 -26.51 6.43
CA LEU A 55 10.19 -27.50 6.01
C LEU A 55 10.25 -27.76 4.49
N ASN A 56 10.23 -26.71 3.67
CA ASN A 56 10.32 -26.87 2.20
C ASN A 56 11.63 -27.54 1.77
N ALA A 57 12.75 -27.25 2.44
CA ALA A 57 14.06 -27.86 2.14
C ALA A 57 14.11 -29.34 2.51
N VAL A 58 13.50 -29.74 3.63
CA VAL A 58 13.39 -31.15 4.04
C VAL A 58 12.46 -31.92 3.11
N ASP A 59 11.32 -31.33 2.73
CA ASP A 59 10.37 -31.93 1.79
C ASP A 59 11.03 -32.15 0.41
N CYS A 60 11.73 -31.13 -0.11
CA CYS A 60 12.48 -31.21 -1.38
C CYS A 60 13.58 -32.28 -1.34
N TYR A 61 14.23 -32.51 -0.19
CA TYR A 61 15.21 -33.59 -0.03
C TYR A 61 14.58 -34.99 -0.12
N TYR A 62 13.40 -35.20 0.48
CA TYR A 62 12.71 -36.50 0.39
C TYR A 62 12.00 -36.71 -0.95
N SER A 63 11.53 -35.62 -1.57
CA SER A 63 10.81 -35.60 -2.85
C SER A 63 11.71 -35.42 -4.07
N TRP A 64 13.05 -35.53 -3.92
CA TRP A 64 14.07 -35.29 -4.96
C TRP A 64 13.89 -36.07 -6.27
N GLY A 65 13.12 -37.17 -6.25
CA GLY A 65 12.79 -37.94 -7.46
C GLY A 65 11.67 -37.32 -8.32
N ASP A 66 10.93 -36.35 -7.79
CA ASP A 66 9.81 -35.66 -8.45
C ASP A 66 10.21 -34.20 -8.73
N LEU A 67 10.42 -33.90 -10.01
CA LEU A 67 10.89 -32.59 -10.45
C LEU A 67 9.82 -31.50 -10.27
N SER A 68 8.55 -31.78 -10.54
CA SER A 68 7.46 -30.79 -10.42
C SER A 68 7.23 -30.46 -8.94
N HIS A 69 7.18 -31.49 -8.08
CA HIS A 69 7.06 -31.26 -6.64
C HIS A 69 8.25 -30.45 -6.08
N CYS A 70 9.47 -30.73 -6.55
CA CYS A 70 10.64 -29.93 -6.18
C CYS A 70 10.53 -28.47 -6.66
N ILE A 71 10.04 -28.22 -7.88
CA ILE A 71 9.87 -26.85 -8.41
C ILE A 71 8.78 -26.09 -7.65
N PHE A 72 7.67 -26.74 -7.29
CA PHE A 72 6.65 -26.18 -6.39
C PHE A 72 7.24 -25.72 -5.05
N LEU A 73 8.06 -26.57 -4.41
CA LEU A 73 8.73 -26.26 -3.15
C LEU A 73 9.80 -25.15 -3.30
N ILE A 74 10.49 -25.09 -4.44
CA ILE A 74 11.40 -24.00 -4.78
C ILE A 74 10.64 -22.68 -4.95
N ASN A 75 9.50 -22.66 -5.66
CA ASN A 75 8.65 -21.47 -5.82
C ASN A 75 8.12 -20.96 -4.47
N ASN A 76 7.61 -21.85 -3.62
CA ASN A 76 7.18 -21.50 -2.27
C ASN A 76 8.35 -20.90 -1.46
N THR A 77 9.54 -21.50 -1.54
CA THR A 77 10.75 -20.99 -0.87
C THR A 77 11.18 -19.61 -1.41
N LEU A 78 11.13 -19.38 -2.72
CA LEU A 78 11.40 -18.08 -3.34
C LEU A 78 10.40 -17.00 -2.89
N CYS A 79 9.12 -17.35 -2.74
CA CYS A 79 8.09 -16.45 -2.19
C CYS A 79 8.38 -16.09 -0.73
N ILE A 80 8.78 -17.04 0.11
CA ILE A 80 9.18 -16.78 1.51
C ILE A 80 10.44 -15.90 1.57
N LEU A 81 11.44 -16.17 0.72
CA LEU A 81 12.66 -15.37 0.62
C LEU A 81 12.37 -13.93 0.15
N LEU A 82 11.47 -13.73 -0.80
CA LEU A 82 11.04 -12.40 -1.23
C LEU A 82 10.30 -11.64 -0.11
N GLY A 83 9.45 -12.34 0.66
CA GLY A 83 8.76 -11.76 1.81
C GLY A 83 9.73 -11.32 2.91
N THR A 84 10.66 -12.19 3.31
CA THR A 84 11.70 -11.88 4.30
C THR A 84 12.59 -10.73 3.85
N TYR A 85 13.05 -10.72 2.60
CA TYR A 85 13.85 -9.65 2.00
C TYR A 85 13.16 -8.27 2.12
N LYS A 86 11.88 -8.17 1.72
CA LYS A 86 11.11 -6.92 1.83
C LYS A 86 10.96 -6.47 3.29
N VAL A 87 10.67 -7.39 4.21
CA VAL A 87 10.55 -7.10 5.66
C VAL A 87 11.87 -6.61 6.25
N ILE A 88 12.99 -7.24 5.90
CA ILE A 88 14.33 -6.84 6.37
C ILE A 88 14.67 -5.42 5.89
N ILE A 89 14.51 -5.12 4.60
CA ILE A 89 14.83 -3.79 4.06
C ILE A 89 13.92 -2.71 4.67
N LEU A 90 12.60 -2.90 4.67
CA LEU A 90 11.66 -1.92 5.24
C LEU A 90 11.87 -1.72 6.75
N SER A 91 12.30 -2.76 7.48
CA SER A 91 12.67 -2.63 8.90
C SER A 91 13.97 -1.87 9.12
N THR A 92 14.90 -1.92 8.16
CA THR A 92 16.17 -1.18 8.16
C THR A 92 15.94 0.30 7.82
N GLN A 93 15.20 0.57 6.74
CA GLN A 93 14.84 1.92 6.27
C GLN A 93 13.65 2.54 7.04
N ARG A 94 13.24 1.95 8.17
CA ARG A 94 12.04 2.36 8.93
C ARG A 94 12.02 3.84 9.34
N MET A 95 13.18 4.46 9.50
CA MET A 95 13.30 5.87 9.90
C MET A 95 13.03 6.80 8.71
N GLU A 96 13.52 6.45 7.53
CA GLU A 96 13.22 7.13 6.27
C GLU A 96 11.73 6.96 5.92
N PHE A 97 11.21 5.73 6.03
CA PHE A 97 9.77 5.47 5.88
C PHE A 97 8.90 6.27 6.86
N ARG A 98 9.35 6.44 8.12
CA ARG A 98 8.69 7.34 9.08
C ARG A 98 8.69 8.79 8.60
N GLU A 99 9.80 9.26 8.05
CA GLU A 99 9.92 10.63 7.53
C GLU A 99 8.96 10.84 6.35
N ILE A 100 8.87 9.90 5.41
CA ILE A 100 7.91 9.91 4.29
C ILE A 100 6.47 10.09 4.79
N VAL A 101 6.05 9.28 5.77
CA VAL A 101 4.67 9.33 6.31
C VAL A 101 4.41 10.65 7.03
N LEU A 102 5.36 11.16 7.81
CA LEU A 102 5.25 12.46 8.48
C LEU A 102 5.26 13.63 7.47
N TYR A 103 6.02 13.51 6.39
CA TYR A 103 6.06 14.47 5.31
C TYR A 103 4.73 14.53 4.55
N ALA A 104 4.12 13.37 4.25
CA ALA A 104 2.79 13.29 3.65
C ALA A 104 1.70 13.87 4.56
N GLN A 105 1.73 13.55 5.86
CA GLN A 105 0.82 14.14 6.86
C GLN A 105 0.92 15.66 6.92
N LYS A 106 2.14 16.20 6.82
CA LYS A 106 2.39 17.64 6.95
C LYS A 106 2.02 18.44 5.69
N ASN A 107 2.27 17.90 4.51
CA ASN A 107 2.18 18.67 3.26
C ASN A 107 0.96 18.30 2.39
N PHE A 108 0.43 17.07 2.48
CA PHE A 108 -0.60 16.59 1.54
C PHE A 108 -1.92 16.20 2.21
N TRP A 109 -1.92 15.55 3.39
CA TRP A 109 -3.16 15.05 4.02
C TRP A 109 -3.88 16.12 4.88
N HIS A 110 -4.37 17.17 4.22
CA HIS A 110 -5.10 18.27 4.85
C HIS A 110 -6.58 18.33 4.40
N SER A 111 -7.49 18.81 5.25
CA SER A 111 -8.93 18.86 4.91
C SER A 111 -9.31 19.96 3.91
N ASN A 112 -8.46 20.95 3.64
CA ASN A 112 -8.77 22.12 2.82
C ASN A 112 -8.29 21.95 1.36
N TYR A 113 -8.77 20.91 0.67
CA TYR A 113 -8.47 20.69 -0.74
C TYR A 113 -9.26 21.63 -1.65
N SER A 114 -8.62 22.16 -2.68
CA SER A 114 -9.33 22.79 -3.81
C SER A 114 -10.15 21.75 -4.60
N GLY A 115 -11.09 22.20 -5.42
CA GLY A 115 -11.93 21.29 -6.23
C GLY A 115 -11.13 20.36 -7.15
N TYR A 116 -10.00 20.86 -7.67
CA TYR A 116 -9.07 20.09 -8.50
C TYR A 116 -8.18 19.14 -7.66
N GLU A 117 -7.60 19.62 -6.55
CA GLU A 117 -6.82 18.78 -5.62
C GLU A 117 -7.66 17.61 -5.09
N LYS A 118 -8.96 17.83 -4.82
CA LYS A 118 -9.90 16.81 -4.35
C LYS A 118 -10.13 15.72 -5.41
N GLU A 119 -10.23 16.07 -6.68
CA GLU A 119 -10.40 15.09 -7.77
C GLU A 119 -9.17 14.18 -7.89
N ILE A 120 -7.97 14.75 -7.91
CA ILE A 120 -6.71 13.99 -7.89
C ILE A 120 -6.66 13.06 -6.67
N PHE A 121 -6.95 13.58 -5.47
CA PHE A 121 -6.94 12.79 -4.24
C PHE A 121 -7.93 11.61 -4.30
N MET A 122 -9.14 11.81 -4.85
CA MET A 122 -10.12 10.74 -5.03
C MET A 122 -9.67 9.69 -6.05
N GLN A 123 -8.99 10.09 -7.14
CA GLN A 123 -8.42 9.16 -8.12
C GLN A 123 -7.28 8.32 -7.51
N CYS A 124 -6.34 8.95 -6.80
CA CYS A 124 -5.30 8.24 -6.04
C CYS A 124 -5.92 7.27 -5.02
N GLN A 125 -6.95 7.70 -4.28
CA GLN A 125 -7.64 6.84 -3.32
C GLN A 125 -8.34 5.66 -3.99
N LYS A 126 -8.96 5.86 -5.16
CA LYS A 126 -9.60 4.79 -5.95
C LYS A 126 -8.58 3.75 -6.40
N LEU A 127 -7.41 4.18 -6.90
CA LEU A 127 -6.30 3.30 -7.25
C LEU A 127 -5.77 2.53 -6.02
N CYS A 128 -5.55 3.21 -4.89
CA CYS A 128 -5.08 2.59 -3.65
C CYS A 128 -6.10 1.59 -3.06
N LYS A 129 -7.41 1.83 -3.23
CA LYS A 129 -8.48 0.88 -2.87
C LYS A 129 -8.51 -0.32 -3.81
N LEU A 130 -8.42 -0.09 -5.13
CA LEU A 130 -8.36 -1.17 -6.13
C LEU A 130 -7.14 -2.08 -5.88
N TRP A 131 -5.99 -1.49 -5.54
CA TRP A 131 -4.78 -2.21 -5.18
C TRP A 131 -5.00 -3.13 -3.99
N VAL A 132 -5.48 -2.59 -2.86
CA VAL A 132 -5.69 -3.36 -1.63
C VAL A 132 -6.77 -4.44 -1.80
N LEU A 133 -7.85 -4.15 -2.52
CA LEU A 133 -8.92 -5.11 -2.77
C LEU A 133 -8.45 -6.23 -3.72
N GLY A 134 -7.77 -5.89 -4.81
CA GLY A 134 -7.27 -6.87 -5.77
C GLY A 134 -6.19 -7.76 -5.17
N THR A 135 -5.16 -7.18 -4.55
CA THR A 135 -4.10 -7.95 -3.86
C THR A 135 -4.66 -8.79 -2.71
N GLY A 136 -5.63 -8.27 -1.95
CA GLY A 136 -6.34 -9.02 -0.92
C GLY A 136 -7.09 -10.23 -1.48
N PHE A 137 -7.91 -10.04 -2.52
CA PHE A 137 -8.65 -11.11 -3.18
C PHE A 137 -7.73 -12.21 -3.74
N LEU A 138 -6.68 -11.81 -4.46
CA LEU A 138 -5.73 -12.73 -5.08
C LEU A 138 -4.93 -13.53 -4.04
N LEU A 139 -4.42 -12.87 -3.00
CA LEU A 139 -3.72 -13.54 -1.91
C LEU A 139 -4.63 -14.54 -1.18
N GLN A 140 -5.89 -14.18 -0.94
CA GLN A 140 -6.86 -15.10 -0.34
C GLN A 140 -7.19 -16.26 -1.29
N ALA A 141 -7.32 -16.04 -2.61
CA ALA A 141 -7.54 -17.13 -3.57
C ALA A 141 -6.38 -18.14 -3.56
N THR A 142 -5.13 -17.68 -3.50
CA THR A 142 -3.96 -18.56 -3.34
C THR A 142 -3.99 -19.30 -2.01
N ILE A 143 -4.16 -18.61 -0.87
CA ILE A 143 -4.21 -19.24 0.47
C ILE A 143 -5.35 -20.27 0.56
N VAL A 144 -6.51 -19.95 0.00
CA VAL A 144 -7.67 -20.86 -0.08
C VAL A 144 -7.35 -22.06 -0.96
N GLY A 145 -6.61 -21.91 -2.07
CA GLY A 145 -6.07 -23.04 -2.84
C GLY A 145 -5.21 -23.98 -1.97
N TYR A 146 -4.20 -23.44 -1.28
CA TYR A 146 -3.35 -24.20 -0.35
C TYR A 146 -4.15 -24.86 0.79
N ALA A 147 -5.22 -24.24 1.28
CA ALA A 147 -6.06 -24.77 2.36
C ALA A 147 -7.12 -25.77 1.89
N ILE A 148 -7.62 -25.65 0.66
CA ILE A 148 -8.59 -26.58 0.07
C ILE A 148 -7.93 -27.91 -0.28
N THR A 149 -6.68 -27.92 -0.75
CA THR A 149 -5.94 -29.16 -1.07
C THR A 149 -6.02 -30.23 0.04
N PRO A 150 -5.65 -29.96 1.31
CA PRO A 150 -5.79 -30.94 2.39
C PRO A 150 -7.25 -31.17 2.86
N ILE A 151 -8.20 -30.30 2.54
CA ILE A 151 -9.62 -30.47 2.89
C ILE A 151 -10.32 -31.39 1.89
N VAL A 152 -10.05 -31.26 0.59
CA VAL A 152 -10.49 -32.22 -0.45
C VAL A 152 -9.96 -33.62 -0.15
N LEU A 153 -8.77 -33.72 0.44
CA LEU A 153 -8.19 -34.97 0.94
C LEU A 153 -8.77 -35.46 2.30
N ASN A 154 -9.63 -34.67 2.98
CA ASN A 154 -10.18 -34.96 4.33
C ASN A 154 -11.72 -35.04 4.41
N ILE A 155 -12.46 -34.92 3.30
CA ILE A 155 -13.94 -34.98 3.31
C ILE A 155 -14.39 -36.31 3.96
N GLY A 156 -14.96 -36.23 5.17
CA GLY A 156 -15.39 -37.41 5.95
C GLY A 156 -15.44 -37.30 7.49
N LYS A 157 -15.29 -36.11 8.11
CA LYS A 157 -15.34 -35.90 9.59
C LYS A 157 -16.17 -34.65 9.97
N ASN A 158 -16.62 -34.52 11.22
CA ASN A 158 -17.84 -33.79 11.63
C ASN A 158 -17.63 -32.48 12.46
N GLU A 159 -18.63 -31.57 12.48
CA GLU A 159 -18.49 -30.14 12.84
C GLU A 159 -19.49 -29.56 13.88
N SER A 160 -19.17 -28.39 14.47
CA SER A 160 -20.03 -27.40 15.20
C SER A 160 -19.15 -26.24 15.74
N ASP A 161 -19.60 -25.04 16.17
CA ASP A 161 -20.81 -24.20 16.01
C ASP A 161 -20.48 -22.77 16.56
N ARG A 162 -21.12 -21.67 16.08
CA ARG A 162 -21.27 -20.34 16.79
C ARG A 162 -22.00 -19.23 16.00
N VAL A 163 -22.49 -18.19 16.73
CA VAL A 163 -23.45 -17.14 16.28
C VAL A 163 -23.02 -15.69 16.69
N LEU A 164 -23.59 -14.64 16.07
CA LEU A 164 -23.27 -13.19 16.23
C LEU A 164 -24.14 -12.40 17.26
N PRO A 165 -23.70 -11.19 17.74
CA PRO A 165 -24.48 -10.32 18.64
C PRO A 165 -24.54 -8.77 18.35
N PHE A 166 -25.45 -8.32 17.48
CA PHE A 166 -26.25 -7.03 17.37
C PHE A 166 -25.74 -5.57 17.70
N ASN A 167 -26.65 -4.57 17.51
CA ASN A 167 -26.44 -3.12 17.17
C ASN A 167 -26.92 -2.06 18.23
N LEU A 168 -26.72 -0.72 18.00
CA LEU A 168 -27.42 0.40 18.70
C LEU A 168 -27.45 1.78 17.91
N TRP A 169 -28.25 2.79 18.35
CA TRP A 169 -28.75 4.03 17.65
C TRP A 169 -28.76 5.36 18.49
N SER A 170 -28.80 6.59 17.89
CA SER A 170 -29.50 7.85 18.37
C SER A 170 -29.27 9.15 17.52
N ASP A 171 -30.14 10.20 17.60
CA ASP A 171 -30.33 11.34 16.62
C ASP A 171 -30.26 12.85 17.13
N LEU A 172 -30.39 13.83 16.17
CA LEU A 172 -31.08 15.19 16.23
C LEU A 172 -30.27 16.53 16.50
N PRO A 173 -30.78 17.80 16.24
CA PRO A 173 -30.32 18.67 15.12
C PRO A 173 -29.91 20.17 15.41
N LEU A 174 -29.89 21.00 14.33
CA LEU A 174 -29.49 22.42 14.16
C LEU A 174 -30.35 23.52 14.84
N SER A 175 -29.74 24.69 15.15
CA SER A 175 -30.42 26.02 15.21
C SER A 175 -29.46 27.22 15.01
N LEU A 176 -29.98 28.39 14.58
CA LEU A 176 -29.21 29.56 14.11
C LEU A 176 -28.64 30.52 15.20
N SER A 177 -27.68 31.34 14.76
CA SER A 177 -27.17 32.60 15.38
C SER A 177 -28.26 33.66 15.66
N PRO A 178 -28.04 34.77 16.42
CA PRO A 178 -27.26 35.88 15.84
C PRO A 178 -26.63 37.01 16.75
N TYR A 179 -25.79 37.80 16.08
CA TYR A 179 -25.55 39.27 16.19
C TYR A 179 -24.59 39.94 17.21
N TYR A 180 -23.94 40.98 16.63
CA TYR A 180 -23.23 42.14 17.21
C TYR A 180 -21.93 41.84 17.99
N GLU A 181 -20.83 42.58 17.80
CA GLU A 181 -20.61 43.90 17.17
C GLU A 181 -19.56 43.76 16.04
N LEU A 182 -19.86 43.94 14.75
CA LEU A 182 -19.96 45.26 14.09
C LEU A 182 -19.82 46.49 15.00
N LEU A 183 -18.58 46.95 15.19
CA LEU A 183 -18.14 48.33 14.94
C LEU A 183 -16.72 48.51 15.46
N PHE A 184 -15.73 48.73 14.58
CA PHE A 184 -14.90 49.93 14.71
C PHE A 184 -14.29 50.33 13.36
N ILE A 185 -15.07 51.17 12.67
CA ILE A 185 -14.63 52.29 11.83
C ILE A 185 -13.88 51.96 10.53
N SER A 186 -14.66 52.06 9.46
CA SER A 186 -14.24 52.70 8.21
C SER A 186 -13.84 54.17 8.45
N GLN A 187 -12.55 54.49 8.34
CA GLN A 187 -12.08 55.81 7.90
C GLN A 187 -11.10 55.62 6.74
N SER A 188 -11.32 56.41 5.69
CA SER A 188 -10.72 56.34 4.35
C SER A 188 -9.66 57.45 4.17
N PRO A 189 -9.07 57.77 2.98
CA PRO A 189 -9.26 57.20 1.63
C PRO A 189 -8.02 57.05 0.68
N THR A 190 -8.25 56.37 -0.45
CA THR A 190 -7.66 56.54 -1.82
C THR A 190 -6.30 55.94 -2.28
N LYS A 191 -6.36 55.28 -3.47
CA LYS A 191 -5.30 54.89 -4.46
C LYS A 191 -4.30 53.81 -4.01
N THR A 192 -3.98 52.77 -4.80
CA THR A 192 -3.69 52.77 -6.25
C THR A 192 -3.95 51.41 -6.92
N ASP A 193 -4.74 51.37 -8.01
CA ASP A 193 -5.19 50.15 -8.71
C ASP A 193 -4.14 49.47 -9.62
N LEU A 194 -2.94 49.16 -9.11
CA LEU A 194 -1.92 48.42 -9.90
C LEU A 194 -1.10 47.38 -9.13
N ILE A 195 -1.38 47.16 -7.84
CA ILE A 195 -0.60 46.24 -6.98
C ILE A 195 -1.41 44.97 -6.62
N ASP A 196 -2.73 45.05 -6.56
CA ASP A 196 -3.57 43.93 -6.10
C ASP A 196 -3.67 42.77 -7.10
N CYS A 197 -3.63 43.06 -8.41
CA CYS A 197 -3.64 42.02 -9.45
C CYS A 197 -2.35 41.17 -9.45
N VAL A 198 -1.19 41.84 -9.32
CA VAL A 198 0.11 41.15 -9.27
C VAL A 198 0.24 40.28 -8.01
N ASN A 199 -0.32 40.72 -6.88
CA ASN A 199 -0.26 39.98 -5.63
C ASN A 199 -1.03 38.65 -5.68
N GLU A 200 -2.21 38.59 -6.29
CA GLU A 200 -3.00 37.35 -6.32
C GLU A 200 -2.32 36.26 -7.18
N ASP A 201 -1.85 36.61 -8.38
CA ASP A 201 -1.22 35.65 -9.28
C ASP A 201 0.20 35.27 -8.84
N TYR A 202 0.95 36.20 -8.23
CA TYR A 202 2.22 35.88 -7.55
C TYR A 202 2.01 34.92 -6.38
N VAL A 203 0.93 35.08 -5.59
CA VAL A 203 0.60 34.15 -4.50
C VAL A 203 0.20 32.78 -5.03
N LYS A 204 -0.59 32.69 -6.11
CA LYS A 204 -0.92 31.42 -6.78
C LYS A 204 0.33 30.72 -7.32
N LEU A 205 1.22 31.45 -8.02
CA LEU A 205 2.47 30.92 -8.54
C LEU A 205 3.41 30.44 -7.40
N LYS A 206 3.53 31.22 -6.33
CA LYS A 206 4.33 30.88 -5.14
C LYS A 206 3.74 29.73 -4.30
N LYS A 207 2.44 29.45 -4.41
CA LYS A 207 1.83 28.20 -3.93
C LYS A 207 2.22 27.05 -4.86
N CYS A 208 1.94 27.15 -6.15
CA CYS A 208 2.25 26.11 -7.15
C CYS A 208 3.71 25.63 -7.11
N ILE A 209 4.69 26.56 -7.10
CA ILE A 209 6.12 26.23 -7.00
C ILE A 209 6.42 25.43 -5.73
N ARG A 210 5.81 25.79 -4.60
CA ARG A 210 6.02 25.12 -3.30
C ARG A 210 5.42 23.73 -3.27
N ASP A 211 4.22 23.58 -3.81
CA ASP A 211 3.51 22.31 -3.85
C ASP A 211 4.24 21.33 -4.80
N HIS A 212 4.75 21.83 -5.93
CA HIS A 212 5.58 21.05 -6.85
C HIS A 212 6.95 20.66 -6.23
N GLN A 213 7.63 21.59 -5.55
CA GLN A 213 8.86 21.29 -4.78
C GLN A 213 8.61 20.25 -3.68
N ALA A 214 7.44 20.29 -3.04
CA ALA A 214 7.07 19.29 -2.05
C ALA A 214 6.82 17.91 -2.68
N LEU A 215 6.18 17.88 -3.86
CA LEU A 215 5.93 16.64 -4.60
C LEU A 215 7.24 15.99 -5.07
N ILE A 216 8.19 16.76 -5.63
CA ILE A 216 9.51 16.28 -6.02
C ILE A 216 10.22 15.65 -4.82
N LYS A 217 10.32 16.39 -3.70
CA LYS A 217 10.96 15.87 -2.49
C LYS A 217 10.31 14.58 -1.98
N PHE A 218 8.99 14.46 -2.09
CA PHE A 218 8.27 13.25 -1.71
C PHE A 218 8.61 12.06 -2.64
N CYS A 219 8.71 12.29 -3.94
CA CYS A 219 9.18 11.28 -4.91
C CYS A 219 10.62 10.83 -4.62
N ASP A 220 11.55 11.76 -4.38
CA ASP A 220 12.95 11.44 -4.06
C ASP A 220 13.05 10.54 -2.81
N MET A 221 12.26 10.86 -1.77
CA MET A 221 12.21 10.06 -0.54
C MET A 221 11.59 8.67 -0.78
N LEU A 222 10.52 8.58 -1.59
CA LEU A 222 9.94 7.29 -2.00
C LEU A 222 10.93 6.44 -2.79
N GLU A 223 11.67 7.02 -3.73
CA GLU A 223 12.67 6.30 -4.52
C GLU A 223 13.76 5.71 -3.61
N GLY A 224 14.30 6.49 -2.68
CA GLY A 224 15.32 6.03 -1.74
C GLY A 224 14.90 4.82 -0.90
N VAL A 225 13.62 4.76 -0.47
CA VAL A 225 13.08 3.65 0.34
C VAL A 225 12.60 2.46 -0.50
N PHE A 226 11.98 2.70 -1.65
CA PHE A 226 11.30 1.63 -2.40
C PHE A 226 12.09 1.09 -3.60
N SER A 227 13.11 1.79 -4.12
CA SER A 227 13.88 1.35 -5.30
C SER A 227 14.51 -0.04 -5.11
N LEU A 228 15.22 -0.28 -3.99
CA LEU A 228 15.83 -1.58 -3.71
C LEU A 228 14.79 -2.70 -3.48
N PRO A 229 13.74 -2.53 -2.64
CA PRO A 229 12.62 -3.48 -2.55
C PRO A 229 11.94 -3.80 -3.88
N ILE A 230 11.79 -2.82 -4.78
CA ILE A 230 11.21 -3.00 -6.12
C ILE A 230 12.16 -3.81 -6.99
N LEU A 231 13.46 -3.48 -7.03
CA LEU A 231 14.46 -4.22 -7.81
C LEU A 231 14.51 -5.70 -7.42
N GLY A 232 14.64 -6.00 -6.12
CA GLY A 232 14.64 -7.39 -5.65
C GLY A 232 13.31 -8.11 -5.91
N HIS A 233 12.19 -7.37 -5.89
CA HIS A 233 10.90 -7.92 -6.28
C HIS A 233 10.87 -8.32 -7.76
N MET A 234 11.31 -7.47 -8.68
CA MET A 234 11.31 -7.76 -10.12
C MET A 234 12.20 -8.95 -10.49
N VAL A 235 13.37 -9.09 -9.84
CA VAL A 235 14.30 -10.20 -10.05
C VAL A 235 13.71 -11.53 -9.60
N VAL A 236 13.23 -11.64 -8.35
CA VAL A 236 12.62 -12.89 -7.86
C VAL A 236 11.31 -13.19 -8.61
N PHE A 237 10.55 -12.16 -8.98
CA PHE A 237 9.34 -12.32 -9.77
C PHE A 237 9.60 -12.93 -11.15
N SER A 238 10.66 -12.51 -11.84
CA SER A 238 11.03 -13.09 -13.13
C SER A 238 11.35 -14.59 -13.03
N LEU A 239 12.03 -15.01 -11.95
CA LEU A 239 12.31 -16.44 -11.70
C LEU A 239 11.03 -17.23 -11.43
N LEU A 240 10.15 -16.71 -10.56
CA LEU A 240 8.84 -17.34 -10.28
C LEU A 240 8.02 -17.53 -11.55
N MET A 241 7.95 -16.52 -12.42
CA MET A 241 7.23 -16.60 -13.69
C MET A 241 7.80 -17.64 -14.65
N CYS A 242 9.13 -17.81 -14.69
CA CYS A 242 9.75 -18.87 -15.48
C CYS A 242 9.35 -20.26 -14.97
N PHE A 243 9.34 -20.48 -13.66
CA PHE A 243 8.94 -21.75 -13.06
C PHE A 243 7.43 -22.02 -13.18
N ASP A 244 6.57 -21.03 -12.91
CA ASP A 244 5.11 -21.16 -13.11
C ASP A 244 4.77 -21.49 -14.58
N THR A 245 5.49 -20.89 -15.53
CA THR A 245 5.30 -21.18 -16.97
C THR A 245 5.76 -22.58 -17.34
N TYR A 246 6.84 -23.09 -16.72
CA TYR A 246 7.27 -24.48 -16.88
C TYR A 246 6.19 -25.44 -16.36
N GLU A 247 5.70 -25.24 -15.14
CA GLU A 247 4.68 -26.10 -14.52
C GLU A 247 3.36 -26.10 -15.32
N ILE A 248 2.90 -24.94 -15.81
CA ILE A 248 1.66 -24.83 -16.59
C ILE A 248 1.76 -25.50 -17.97
N LEU A 249 2.96 -25.55 -18.58
CA LEU A 249 3.12 -26.01 -19.97
C LEU A 249 3.75 -27.40 -20.13
N LEU A 250 4.49 -27.89 -19.13
CA LEU A 250 5.37 -29.06 -19.27
C LEU A 250 5.22 -30.10 -18.15
N ALA A 251 4.60 -29.78 -17.01
CA ALA A 251 4.38 -30.72 -15.92
C ALA A 251 3.03 -31.44 -16.03
N ASP A 252 3.04 -32.77 -15.92
CA ASP A 252 1.85 -33.65 -15.96
C ASP A 252 1.15 -33.72 -14.59
N GLU A 253 0.92 -32.55 -14.00
CA GLU A 253 0.36 -32.37 -12.65
C GLU A 253 -1.18 -32.40 -12.63
N PRO A 254 -1.81 -32.87 -11.53
CA PRO A 254 -3.25 -32.75 -11.36
C PRO A 254 -3.73 -31.30 -11.41
N PHE A 255 -4.92 -31.11 -12.01
CA PHE A 255 -5.56 -29.82 -12.26
C PHE A 255 -5.63 -28.89 -11.02
N THR A 256 -5.69 -29.45 -9.80
CA THR A 256 -5.65 -28.69 -8.55
C THR A 256 -4.33 -27.92 -8.39
N SER A 257 -3.17 -28.57 -8.58
CA SER A 257 -1.85 -27.93 -8.54
C SER A 257 -1.73 -26.86 -9.63
N GLN A 258 -2.09 -27.21 -10.87
CA GLN A 258 -2.07 -26.29 -12.01
C GLN A 258 -2.91 -25.03 -11.78
N SER A 259 -4.07 -25.16 -11.13
CA SER A 259 -4.92 -24.01 -10.81
C SER A 259 -4.24 -23.01 -9.87
N ILE A 260 -3.42 -23.47 -8.92
CA ILE A 260 -2.68 -22.61 -7.98
C ILE A 260 -1.64 -21.78 -8.75
N PHE A 261 -0.88 -22.39 -9.66
CA PHE A 261 0.08 -21.69 -10.51
C PHE A 261 -0.59 -20.66 -11.43
N ILE A 262 -1.75 -20.99 -12.02
CA ILE A 262 -2.53 -20.05 -12.85
C ILE A 262 -2.98 -18.84 -12.02
N PHE A 263 -3.52 -19.04 -10.81
CA PHE A 263 -3.88 -17.92 -9.93
C PHE A 263 -2.68 -17.10 -9.48
N HIS A 264 -1.54 -17.74 -9.22
CA HIS A 264 -0.28 -17.06 -8.87
C HIS A 264 0.23 -16.19 -10.02
N MET A 265 0.26 -16.73 -11.25
CA MET A 265 0.64 -16.02 -12.47
C MET A 265 -0.30 -14.83 -12.74
N LEU A 266 -1.62 -15.05 -12.71
CA LEU A 266 -2.63 -14.00 -12.92
C LEU A 266 -2.54 -12.89 -11.87
N GLY A 267 -2.41 -13.26 -10.59
CA GLY A 267 -2.31 -12.29 -9.51
C GLY A 267 -1.05 -11.46 -9.57
N SER A 268 0.05 -12.08 -10.01
CA SER A 268 1.32 -11.39 -10.20
C SER A 268 1.32 -10.45 -11.40
N PHE A 269 0.76 -10.87 -12.54
CA PHE A 269 0.53 -9.98 -13.69
C PHE A 269 -0.33 -8.77 -13.31
N PHE A 270 -1.41 -8.99 -12.55
CA PHE A 270 -2.26 -7.91 -12.05
C PHE A 270 -1.47 -6.91 -11.17
N GLN A 271 -0.62 -7.38 -10.27
CA GLN A 271 0.24 -6.52 -9.46
C GLN A 271 1.25 -5.72 -10.31
N MET A 272 1.85 -6.34 -11.34
CA MET A 272 2.76 -5.67 -12.27
C MET A 272 2.04 -4.58 -13.11
N ILE A 273 0.81 -4.85 -13.56
CA ILE A 273 -0.02 -3.88 -14.27
C ILE A 273 -0.31 -2.68 -13.37
N LEU A 274 -0.82 -2.90 -12.15
CA LEU A 274 -1.12 -1.81 -11.22
C LEU A 274 0.12 -0.95 -10.90
N PHE A 275 1.28 -1.57 -10.70
CA PHE A 275 2.53 -0.85 -10.49
C PHE A 275 2.88 0.03 -11.70
N THR A 276 2.89 -0.57 -12.90
CA THR A 276 3.25 0.11 -14.15
C THR A 276 2.28 1.25 -14.47
N SER A 277 0.97 1.06 -14.30
CA SER A 277 -0.04 2.11 -14.48
C SER A 277 0.14 3.27 -13.50
N SER A 278 0.55 2.99 -12.25
CA SER A 278 0.83 4.02 -11.25
C SER A 278 2.06 4.84 -11.64
N CYS A 279 3.13 4.19 -12.11
CA CYS A 279 4.33 4.87 -12.63
C CYS A 279 4.03 5.68 -13.91
N GLN A 280 3.22 5.13 -14.82
CA GLN A 280 2.84 5.80 -16.07
C GLN A 280 2.07 7.09 -15.79
N GLY A 281 1.07 7.06 -14.90
CA GLY A 281 0.33 8.27 -14.52
C GLY A 281 1.21 9.35 -13.90
N LEU A 282 2.21 8.97 -13.09
CA LEU A 282 3.19 9.91 -12.54
C LEU A 282 4.07 10.55 -13.62
N ILE A 283 4.51 9.78 -14.63
CA ILE A 283 5.31 10.27 -15.75
C ILE A 283 4.49 11.19 -16.66
N GLU A 284 3.22 10.84 -16.91
CA GLU A 284 2.30 11.64 -17.72
C GLU A 284 2.03 13.01 -17.08
N GLU A 285 1.64 13.04 -15.81
CA GLU A 285 1.42 14.30 -15.09
C GLU A 285 2.71 15.14 -14.95
N SER A 286 3.86 14.51 -14.68
CA SER A 286 5.15 15.21 -14.67
C SER A 286 5.50 15.82 -16.03
N THR A 287 5.05 15.20 -17.14
CA THR A 287 5.26 15.72 -18.50
C THR A 287 4.27 16.84 -18.81
N ASN A 288 3.02 16.72 -18.38
CA ASN A 288 1.98 17.74 -18.53
C ASN A 288 2.35 19.04 -17.81
N VAL A 289 2.86 18.97 -16.57
CA VAL A 289 3.37 20.15 -15.84
C VAL A 289 4.53 20.82 -16.58
N ARG A 290 5.47 20.02 -17.12
CA ARG A 290 6.60 20.54 -17.91
C ARG A 290 6.13 21.24 -19.20
N LEU A 291 5.15 20.69 -19.89
CA LEU A 291 4.59 21.28 -21.10
C LEU A 291 3.80 22.56 -20.78
N ALA A 292 2.96 22.54 -19.75
CA ALA A 292 2.20 23.72 -19.31
C ALA A 292 3.13 24.89 -18.97
N ALA A 293 4.23 24.65 -18.25
CA ALA A 293 5.24 25.68 -17.96
C ALA A 293 5.91 26.24 -19.22
N LEU A 294 6.08 25.43 -20.27
CA LEU A 294 6.73 25.82 -21.54
C LEU A 294 5.80 26.61 -22.47
N PHE A 295 4.47 26.49 -22.33
CA PHE A 295 3.50 27.29 -23.09
C PHE A 295 3.07 28.60 -22.39
N ILE A 296 3.54 28.85 -21.16
CA ILE A 296 3.24 30.05 -20.37
C ILE A 296 4.41 31.06 -20.37
N GLY A 297 5.62 30.63 -20.74
CA GLY A 297 6.83 31.47 -20.86
C GLY A 297 7.10 31.96 -22.28
#